data_AF-X0Z320-F1
#
_entry.id   AF-X0Z320-F1
#
_cell.length_a   1.000
_cell.length_b   1.000
_cell.length_c   1.000
_cell.angle_alpha   90.00
_cell.angle_beta   90.00
_cell.angle_gamma   90.00
#
_symmetry.space_group_name_H-M   'P 1'
#
loop_
_entity.id
_entity.type
_entity.pdbx_description
1 polymer ?
#
loop_
_entity_poly.entity_id
_entity_poly.type
_entity_poly.pdbx_seq_one_letter_code
_entity_poly.pdbx_strand_id
1 'polypeptide(L)'
;MKVLVTGLFEMAALHAIRRFGQMGFEVHVAEGHRLAFSAFSKYVSKRIRVPNMRYHSEEYTKRIVEILETGNYDYYFPSYEEIILMSRYRDRILAATKSIIPSTEVLMRMHDKKQLEELAHEI
;
A
#
# COMPACT_ATOMS: atom_id res chain seq x y z
N MET A 1 -11.29 14.63 -0.87
CA MET A 1 -10.43 13.61 -1.49
C MET A 1 -10.30 12.44 -0.53
N LYS A 2 -10.21 11.23 -1.06
CA LYS A 2 -10.23 9.97 -0.31
C LYS A 2 -9.01 9.14 -0.65
N VAL A 3 -8.30 8.66 0.37
CA VAL A 3 -7.07 7.87 0.20
C VAL A 3 -7.15 6.56 0.96
N LEU A 4 -6.67 5.49 0.34
CA LEU A 4 -6.41 4.22 1.03
C LEU A 4 -4.93 4.11 1.38
N VAL A 5 -4.62 3.76 2.63
CA VAL A 5 -3.26 3.47 3.11
C VAL A 5 -3.17 2.02 3.59
N THR A 6 -2.14 1.29 3.18
CA THR A 6 -1.79 -0.06 3.66
C THR A 6 -0.43 -0.06 4.38
N GLY A 7 0.05 -1.21 4.87
CA GLY A 7 1.37 -1.32 5.51
C GLY A 7 1.42 -0.69 6.91
N LEU A 8 0.38 -0.91 7.71
CA LEU A 8 0.11 -0.08 8.91
C LEU A 8 1.01 -0.36 10.13
N PHE A 9 1.97 -1.27 10.01
CA PHE A 9 3.06 -1.44 10.96
C PHE A 9 4.26 -0.54 10.70
N GLU A 10 4.24 0.24 9.63
CA GLU A 10 5.35 1.12 9.32
C GLU A 10 5.14 2.54 9.82
N MET A 11 6.23 3.16 10.26
CA MET A 11 6.24 4.58 10.59
C MET A 11 5.91 5.44 9.34
N ALA A 12 6.30 4.98 8.15
CA ALA A 12 5.95 5.62 6.89
C ALA A 12 4.42 5.74 6.72
N ALA A 13 3.66 4.68 7.04
CA ALA A 13 2.20 4.74 7.05
C ALA A 13 1.66 5.78 8.05
N LEU A 14 2.17 5.78 9.29
CA LEU A 14 1.73 6.75 10.31
C LEU A 14 1.95 8.20 9.86
N HIS A 15 3.12 8.48 9.27
CA HIS A 15 3.44 9.80 8.72
C HIS A 15 2.52 10.17 7.57
N ALA A 16 2.31 9.27 6.60
CA ALA A 16 1.41 9.48 5.48
C ALA A 16 -0.03 9.75 5.94
N ILE A 17 -0.57 8.92 6.83
CA ILE A 17 -1.93 9.08 7.39
C ILE A 17 -2.11 10.44 8.05
N ARG A 18 -1.14 10.86 8.89
CA ARG A 18 -1.21 12.16 9.57
C ARG A 18 -1.15 13.31 8.57
N ARG A 19 -0.30 13.22 7.55
CA ARG A 19 -0.16 14.26 6.53
C ARG A 19 -1.42 14.39 5.69
N PHE A 20 -1.97 13.28 5.19
CA PHE A 20 -3.23 13.27 4.44
C PHE A 20 -4.39 13.83 5.27
N GLY A 21 -4.50 13.43 6.53
CA GLY A 21 -5.53 13.97 7.43
C GLY A 21 -5.40 15.47 7.67
N GLN A 22 -4.19 15.99 7.87
CA GLN A 22 -3.93 17.43 7.98
C GLN A 22 -4.27 18.21 6.70
N MET A 23 -4.18 17.56 5.55
CA MET A 23 -4.58 18.13 4.25
C MET A 23 -6.08 18.00 3.97
N GLY A 24 -6.87 17.44 4.91
CA GLY A 24 -8.32 17.32 4.78
C GLY A 24 -8.80 16.11 3.96
N PHE A 25 -7.97 15.08 3.80
CA PHE A 25 -8.37 13.85 3.11
C PHE A 25 -9.20 12.97 4.06
N GLU A 26 -10.18 12.26 3.49
CA GLU A 26 -10.80 11.10 4.14
C GLU A 26 -9.82 9.93 4.06
N VAL A 27 -9.21 9.58 5.20
CA VAL A 27 -8.16 8.55 5.24
C VAL A 27 -8.76 7.22 5.65
N HIS A 28 -8.81 6.30 4.69
CA HIS A 28 -9.11 4.91 4.96
C HIS A 28 -7.81 4.12 5.10
N VAL A 29 -7.84 3.13 5.97
CA VAL A 29 -6.72 2.21 6.16
C VAL A 29 -7.19 0.77 6.04
N ALA A 30 -6.38 -0.09 5.42
CA ALA A 30 -6.69 -1.52 5.29
C ALA A 30 -5.57 -2.38 5.86
N GLU A 31 -5.92 -3.30 6.77
CA GLU A 31 -4.94 -4.13 7.44
C GLU A 31 -5.54 -5.42 8.04
N GLY A 32 -4.80 -6.52 7.92
CA GLY A 32 -5.16 -7.81 8.50
C GLY A 32 -4.73 -7.97 9.94
N HIS A 33 -3.68 -7.29 10.38
CA HIS A 33 -3.26 -7.33 11.78
C HIS A 33 -4.08 -6.39 12.68
N ARG A 34 -4.51 -6.88 13.86
CA ARG A 34 -5.38 -6.11 14.77
C ARG A 34 -4.65 -4.98 15.49
N LEU A 35 -3.34 -5.13 15.68
CA LEU A 35 -2.49 -4.22 16.46
C LEU A 35 -1.60 -3.32 15.59
N ALA A 36 -1.87 -3.20 14.29
CA ALA A 36 -1.07 -2.32 13.46
C ALA A 36 -1.26 -0.86 13.90
N PHE A 37 -0.21 -0.29 14.49
CA PHE A 37 -0.31 0.91 15.31
C PHE A 37 -0.73 2.14 14.51
N SER A 38 -0.41 2.21 13.21
CA SER A 38 -0.77 3.35 12.36
C SER A 38 -2.28 3.51 12.19
N ALA A 39 -3.04 2.41 12.31
CA ALA A 39 -4.50 2.43 12.25
C ALA A 39 -5.14 3.23 13.39
N PHE A 40 -4.43 3.44 14.51
CA PHE A 40 -4.93 4.15 15.69
C PHE A 40 -4.73 5.66 15.64
N SER A 41 -4.15 6.20 14.57
CA SER A 41 -4.07 7.65 14.36
C SER A 41 -5.46 8.29 14.36
N LYS A 42 -5.59 9.46 15.02
CA LYS A 42 -6.84 10.25 15.05
C LYS A 42 -7.32 10.71 13.66
N TYR A 43 -6.44 10.67 12.67
CA TYR A 43 -6.74 11.07 11.28
C TYR A 43 -7.34 9.93 10.44
N VAL A 44 -7.43 8.72 10.97
CA VAL A 44 -8.09 7.60 10.28
C VAL A 44 -9.61 7.76 10.36
N SER A 45 -10.25 7.92 9.21
CA SER A 45 -11.70 8.00 9.05
C SER A 45 -12.37 6.63 9.05
N LYS A 46 -11.70 5.61 8.50
CA LYS A 46 -12.22 4.24 8.43
C LYS A 46 -11.12 3.19 8.49
N ARG A 47 -11.36 2.12 9.23
CA ARG A 47 -10.50 0.92 9.26
C ARG A 47 -11.19 -0.22 8.54
N ILE A 48 -10.51 -0.82 7.59
CA ILE A 48 -11.00 -1.94 6.79
C ILE A 48 -10.19 -3.17 7.16
N ARG A 49 -10.88 -4.23 7.62
CA ARG A 49 -10.23 -5.52 7.86
C ARG A 49 -10.07 -6.25 6.53
N VAL A 50 -8.87 -6.76 6.29
CA VAL A 50 -8.53 -7.59 5.12
C VAL A 50 -7.85 -8.88 5.61
N PRO A 51 -7.68 -9.92 4.77
CA PRO A 51 -6.88 -11.09 5.11
C PRO A 51 -5.47 -10.69 5.57
N ASN A 52 -4.81 -11.51 6.40
CA ASN A 52 -3.44 -11.20 6.80
C ASN A 52 -2.47 -11.49 5.65
N MET A 53 -1.76 -10.48 5.16
CA MET A 53 -0.83 -10.60 4.02
C MET A 53 0.23 -11.70 4.21
N ARG A 54 0.71 -11.91 5.44
CA ARG A 54 1.75 -12.91 5.76
C ARG A 54 1.27 -14.35 5.54
N TYR A 55 -0.01 -14.61 5.80
CA TYR A 55 -0.59 -15.95 5.75
C TYR A 55 -1.49 -16.18 4.53
N HIS A 56 -2.05 -15.11 3.97
CA HIS A 56 -3.05 -15.14 2.90
C HIS A 56 -2.76 -14.04 1.86
N SER A 57 -1.55 -14.03 1.28
CA SER A 57 -1.08 -12.95 0.40
C SER A 57 -1.94 -12.75 -0.86
N GLU A 58 -2.44 -13.84 -1.46
CA GLU A 58 -3.30 -13.77 -2.64
C GLU A 58 -4.68 -13.17 -2.31
N GLU A 59 -5.31 -13.64 -1.22
CA GLU A 59 -6.60 -13.12 -0.76
C GLU A 59 -6.49 -11.66 -0.30
N TYR A 60 -5.41 -11.31 0.39
CA TYR A 60 -5.08 -9.93 0.74
C TYR A 60 -5.04 -9.05 -0.51
N THR A 61 -4.30 -9.48 -1.53
CA THR A 61 -4.13 -8.71 -2.76
C THR A 61 -5.45 -8.56 -3.52
N LYS A 62 -6.20 -9.65 -3.70
CA LYS A 62 -7.53 -9.61 -4.33
C LYS A 62 -8.45 -8.64 -3.59
N ARG A 63 -8.45 -8.68 -2.25
CA ARG A 63 -9.27 -7.81 -1.43
C ARG A 63 -8.88 -6.33 -1.53
N ILE A 64 -7.58 -6.01 -1.56
CA ILE A 64 -7.13 -4.62 -1.74
C ILE A 64 -7.51 -4.10 -3.12
N VAL A 65 -7.29 -4.88 -4.18
CA VAL A 65 -7.65 -4.48 -5.55
C VAL A 65 -9.16 -4.23 -5.66
N GLU A 66 -9.99 -5.12 -5.11
CA GLU A 66 -11.45 -4.95 -5.07
C GLU A 66 -11.86 -3.68 -4.31
N ILE A 67 -11.24 -3.40 -3.15
CA ILE A 67 -11.48 -2.17 -2.39
C ILE A 67 -11.17 -0.94 -3.25
N LEU A 68 -10.07 -0.96 -3.99
CA LEU A 68 -9.66 0.16 -4.84
C LEU A 68 -10.61 0.36 -6.02
N GLU A 69 -10.99 -0.72 -6.71
CA GLU A 69 -11.89 -0.70 -7.87
C GLU A 69 -13.32 -0.27 -7.52
N THR A 70 -13.81 -0.58 -6.31
CA THR A 70 -15.20 -0.30 -5.90
C THR A 70 -15.34 0.88 -4.95
N GLY A 71 -14.25 1.32 -4.34
CA GLY A 71 -14.28 2.26 -3.21
C GLY A 71 -14.21 3.74 -3.58
N ASN A 72 -14.08 4.07 -4.87
CA ASN A 72 -13.93 5.44 -5.39
C ASN A 72 -12.82 6.22 -4.66
N TYR A 73 -11.60 5.68 -4.67
CA TYR A 73 -10.44 6.31 -4.05
C TYR A 73 -9.71 7.22 -5.03
N ASP A 74 -9.43 8.46 -4.63
CA ASP A 74 -8.59 9.37 -5.40
C ASP A 74 -7.14 8.88 -5.43
N TYR A 75 -6.66 8.35 -4.29
CA TYR A 75 -5.28 7.89 -4.12
C TYR A 75 -5.15 6.56 -3.37
N TYR A 76 -4.10 5.80 -3.72
CA TYR A 76 -3.63 4.66 -2.95
C TYR A 76 -2.16 4.84 -2.55
N PHE A 77 -1.87 4.65 -1.26
CA PHE A 77 -0.53 4.72 -0.68
C PHE A 77 -0.14 3.36 -0.05
N PRO A 78 0.55 2.48 -0.81
CA PRO A 78 1.21 1.32 -0.24
C PRO A 78 2.47 1.77 0.52
N SER A 79 2.53 1.56 1.83
CA SER A 79 3.61 2.15 2.63
C SER A 79 4.83 1.25 2.83
N TYR A 80 4.74 -0.03 2.48
CA TYR A 80 5.79 -1.01 2.72
C TYR A 80 5.85 -2.06 1.61
N GLU A 81 6.44 -3.21 1.91
CA GLU A 81 6.69 -4.35 1.04
C GLU A 81 5.43 -4.93 0.36
N GLU A 82 4.21 -4.59 0.81
CA GLU A 82 3.01 -4.99 0.08
C GLU A 82 2.98 -4.43 -1.35
N ILE A 83 3.72 -3.34 -1.62
CA ILE A 83 3.85 -2.76 -2.96
C ILE A 83 4.38 -3.77 -3.99
N ILE A 84 5.24 -4.73 -3.57
CA ILE A 84 5.76 -5.79 -4.45
C ILE A 84 4.63 -6.76 -4.84
N LEU A 85 3.69 -7.04 -3.94
CA LEU A 85 2.53 -7.86 -4.29
C LEU A 85 1.58 -7.08 -5.20
N MET A 86 1.38 -5.79 -4.90
CA MET A 86 0.48 -4.91 -5.64
C MET A 86 0.98 -4.60 -7.06
N SER A 87 2.29 -4.56 -7.29
CA SER A 87 2.87 -4.27 -8.61
C SER A 87 2.48 -5.30 -9.66
N ARG A 88 2.12 -6.52 -9.26
CA ARG A 88 1.57 -7.55 -10.16
C ARG A 88 0.18 -7.20 -10.69
N TYR A 89 -0.52 -6.28 -10.03
CA TYR A 89 -1.83 -5.75 -10.39
C TYR A 89 -1.78 -4.25 -10.72
N ARG A 90 -0.58 -3.73 -11.00
CA ARG A 90 -0.31 -2.31 -11.21
C ARG A 90 -1.32 -1.65 -12.14
N ASP A 91 -1.54 -2.22 -13.33
CA ASP A 91 -2.38 -1.57 -14.34
C ASP A 91 -3.84 -1.48 -13.91
N ARG A 92 -4.36 -2.51 -13.22
CA ARG A 92 -5.70 -2.47 -12.62
C ARG A 92 -5.80 -1.42 -11.53
N ILE A 93 -4.80 -1.34 -10.65
CA ILE A 93 -4.76 -0.35 -9.58
C ILE A 93 -4.71 1.07 -10.17
N LEU A 94 -3.84 1.32 -11.16
CA LEU A 94 -3.70 2.64 -11.77
C LEU A 94 -4.89 3.04 -12.65
N ALA A 95 -5.67 2.07 -13.14
CA ALA A 95 -6.95 2.34 -13.78
C ALA A 95 -8.04 2.77 -12.78
N ALA A 96 -7.97 2.30 -11.53
CA ALA A 96 -8.95 2.58 -10.49
C ALA A 96 -8.63 3.80 -9.62
N THR A 97 -7.34 4.12 -9.42
CA THR A 97 -6.90 5.16 -8.48
C THR A 97 -5.51 5.71 -8.85
N LYS A 98 -5.14 6.87 -8.31
CA LYS A 98 -3.80 7.42 -8.48
C LYS A 98 -2.84 6.82 -7.46
N SER A 99 -1.72 6.29 -7.93
CA SER A 99 -0.67 5.76 -7.06
C SER A 99 0.69 5.81 -7.76
N ILE A 100 1.75 5.58 -6.99
CA ILE A 100 3.11 5.41 -7.52
C ILE A 100 3.50 3.96 -7.25
N ILE A 101 3.36 3.12 -8.27
CA ILE A 101 3.68 1.70 -8.20
C ILE A 101 4.60 1.40 -9.40
N PRO A 102 5.91 1.18 -9.17
CA PRO A 102 6.81 0.72 -10.22
C PRO A 102 6.39 -0.67 -10.73
N SER A 103 6.94 -1.10 -11.88
CA SER A 103 6.69 -2.47 -12.35
C SER A 103 7.30 -3.48 -11.38
N THR A 104 6.73 -4.70 -11.36
CA THR A 104 7.27 -5.79 -10.55
C THR A 104 8.75 -6.06 -10.84
N GLU A 105 9.14 -6.00 -12.12
CA GLU A 105 10.53 -6.17 -12.54
C GLU A 105 11.47 -5.13 -11.89
N VAL A 106 11.09 -3.85 -11.94
CA VAL A 106 11.90 -2.77 -11.32
C VAL A 106 12.01 -2.98 -9.81
N LEU A 107 10.90 -3.29 -9.14
CA LEU A 107 10.91 -3.56 -7.69
C LEU A 107 11.80 -4.75 -7.35
N MET A 108 11.73 -5.84 -8.13
CA MET A 108 12.53 -7.04 -7.88
C MET A 108 14.02 -6.82 -8.13
N ARG A 109 14.40 -6.03 -9.15
CA ARG A 109 15.81 -5.65 -9.35
C ARG A 109 16.40 -4.89 -8.16
N MET A 110 15.57 -4.12 -7.45
CA MET A 110 16.01 -3.37 -6.26
C MET A 110 15.90 -4.17 -4.96
N HIS A 111 15.03 -5.18 -4.91
CA HIS A 111 14.80 -5.99 -3.71
C HIS A 111 15.69 -7.24 -3.64
N ASP A 112 15.98 -7.90 -4.77
CA ASP A 112 16.90 -9.03 -4.81
C ASP A 112 18.34 -8.54 -4.61
N LYS A 113 19.01 -9.04 -3.56
CA LYS A 113 20.34 -8.56 -3.16
C LYS A 113 21.41 -8.77 -4.23
N LYS A 114 21.28 -9.84 -5.02
CA LYS A 114 22.24 -10.12 -6.10
C LYS A 114 21.99 -9.18 -7.28
N GLN A 115 20.74 -9.03 -7.71
CA GLN A 115 20.39 -8.10 -8.79
C GLN A 115 20.69 -6.65 -8.43
N LEU A 116 20.51 -6.27 -7.16
CA LEU A 116 20.85 -4.94 -6.67
C LEU A 116 22.36 -4.70 -6.68
N GLU A 117 23.17 -5.68 -6.27
CA GLU A 117 24.63 -5.60 -6.33
C GLU A 117 25.13 -5.50 -7.77
N GLU A 118 24.62 -6.33 -8.67
CA GLU A 118 24.90 -6.26 -10.11
C GLU A 118 24.54 -4.87 -10.68
N LEU A 119 23.35 -4.35 -10.38
CA LEU A 119 22.91 -3.02 -10.79
C LEU A 119 23.79 -1.89 -10.23
N ALA A 120 24.27 -2.01 -8.98
CA ALA A 120 25.12 -1.01 -8.35
C ALA A 120 26.51 -0.91 -9.02
N HIS A 121 26.97 -1.95 -9.73
CA HIS A 121 28.20 -1.93 -10.51
C HIS A 121 28.04 -1.32 -11.91
N GLU A 122 26.81 -1.10 -12.38
CA GLU A 122 26.51 -0.47 -13.67
C GLU A 122 26.54 1.08 -13.62
N ILE A 123 26.59 1.67 -12.41
CA ILE A 123 26.49 3.12 -12.14
C ILE A 123 27.84 3.67 -11.68
#